data_AF-A0A1I7JD72-F1
#
_entry.id   AF-A0A1I7JD72-F1
#
_cell.length_a   1.000
_cell.length_b   1.000
_cell.length_c   1.000
_cell.angle_alpha   90.00
_cell.angle_beta   90.00
_cell.angle_gamma   90.00
#
_symmetry.space_group_name_H-M   'P 1'
#
loop_
_entity.id
_entity.type
_entity.pdbx_description
1 polymer ?
#
loop_
_entity_poly.entity_id
_entity_poly.type
_entity_poly.pdbx_seq_one_letter_code
_entity_poly.pdbx_strand_id
1 'polypeptide(L)'
;MRDLAGLRGTYKIIDKTILSINLIYKALEELKIKKAIFYIDAPVSNSGRLKQKIEELLTNANFEIEVQVINNVDSVLEKLDNVITSDAIILNKCMGWINLNRKILDSNFQDYSYVDFEKLLT
;
A
#
# COMPACT_ATOMS: atom_id res chain seq x y z
N MET A 1 -3.91 -0.27 4.22
CA MET A 1 -3.70 -1.57 4.85
C MET A 1 -2.28 -1.52 5.37
N ARG A 2 -2.07 -1.85 6.63
CA ARG A 2 -0.74 -1.88 7.23
C ARG A 2 -0.42 -3.32 7.58
N ASP A 3 0.66 -3.86 7.01
CA ASP A 3 1.17 -5.15 7.43
C ASP A 3 1.88 -4.96 8.78
N LEU A 4 1.39 -5.64 9.80
CA LEU A 4 1.95 -5.62 11.16
C LEU A 4 2.65 -6.94 11.49
N ALA A 5 2.80 -7.86 10.53
CA ALA A 5 3.60 -9.05 10.71
C ALA A 5 5.07 -8.66 10.93
N GLY A 6 5.62 -9.03 12.09
CA GLY A 6 7.02 -8.71 12.43
C GLY A 6 7.20 -7.52 13.39
N LEU A 7 6.14 -7.02 14.05
CA LEU A 7 6.27 -6.04 15.15
C LEU A 7 7.20 -6.50 16.31
N ARG A 8 7.57 -7.79 16.34
CA ARG A 8 8.67 -8.34 17.14
C ARG A 8 9.50 -9.30 16.26
N GLY A 9 10.46 -8.80 15.49
CA GLY A 9 11.41 -9.63 14.72
C GLY A 9 11.64 -9.15 13.28
N THR A 10 12.14 -10.05 12.43
CA THR A 10 12.32 -9.77 10.99
C THR A 10 10.98 -9.87 10.27
N TYR A 11 10.72 -8.90 9.39
CA TYR A 11 9.56 -8.94 8.48
C TYR A 11 9.64 -10.21 7.62
N LYS A 12 8.52 -10.90 7.40
CA LYS A 12 8.43 -12.06 6.52
C LYS A 12 7.29 -11.86 5.54
N ILE A 13 7.54 -12.21 4.28
CA ILE A 13 6.48 -12.30 3.28
C ILE A 13 5.61 -13.49 3.65
N ILE A 14 4.32 -13.23 3.84
CA ILE A 14 3.31 -14.23 4.20
C ILE A 14 2.16 -14.18 3.19
N ASP A 15 1.24 -15.15 3.25
CA ASP A 15 0.10 -15.20 2.31
C ASP A 15 -0.74 -13.91 2.31
N LYS A 16 -0.76 -13.19 3.45
CA LYS A 16 -1.50 -11.94 3.62
C LYS A 16 -0.83 -10.79 2.87
N THR A 17 0.50 -10.81 2.77
CA THR A 17 1.26 -9.89 1.91
C THR A 17 0.89 -10.10 0.44
N ILE A 18 0.86 -11.36 0.00
CA ILE A 18 0.50 -11.74 -1.39
C ILE A 18 -0.94 -11.30 -1.70
N LEU A 19 -1.88 -11.62 -0.81
CA LEU A 19 -3.27 -11.19 -0.93
C LEU A 19 -3.39 -9.66 -1.03
N SER A 20 -2.66 -8.93 -0.18
CA SER A 20 -2.70 -7.46 -0.17
C SER A 20 -2.19 -6.87 -1.48
N ILE A 21 -1.10 -7.41 -2.05
CA ILE A 21 -0.55 -6.97 -3.35
C ILE A 21 -1.60 -7.15 -4.46
N ASN A 22 -2.25 -8.32 -4.52
CA ASN A 22 -3.28 -8.60 -5.52
C ASN A 22 -4.51 -7.70 -5.39
N LEU A 23 -4.96 -7.42 -4.15
CA LEU A 23 -6.07 -6.51 -3.90
C LEU A 23 -5.75 -5.07 -4.31
N ILE A 24 -4.52 -4.61 -4.03
CA ILE A 24 -4.03 -3.30 -4.48
C ILE A 24 -4.02 -3.24 -6.00
N TYR A 25 -3.43 -4.23 -6.67
CA TYR A 25 -3.40 -4.31 -8.13
C TYR A 25 -4.80 -4.21 -8.75
N LYS A 26 -5.74 -5.04 -8.29
CA LYS A 26 -7.11 -5.06 -8.81
C LYS A 26 -7.81 -3.72 -8.62
N ALA A 27 -7.65 -3.09 -7.45
CA ALA A 27 -8.27 -1.80 -7.20
C ALA A 27 -7.69 -0.69 -8.08
N LEU A 28 -6.38 -0.71 -8.35
CA LEU A 28 -5.72 0.23 -9.26
C LEU A 28 -6.13 -0.01 -10.72
N GLU A 29 -6.26 -1.28 -11.13
CA GLU A 29 -6.75 -1.67 -12.46
C GLU A 29 -8.18 -1.17 -12.70
N GLU A 30 -9.08 -1.34 -11.73
CA GLU A 30 -10.46 -0.82 -11.79
C GLU A 30 -10.51 0.71 -11.91
N LEU A 31 -9.56 1.41 -11.29
CA LEU A 31 -9.40 2.86 -11.40
C LEU A 31 -8.80 3.30 -12.74
N LYS A 32 -8.37 2.35 -13.59
CA LYS A 32 -7.80 2.59 -14.93
C LYS A 32 -6.60 3.55 -14.89
N ILE A 33 -5.76 3.43 -13.86
CA ILE A 33 -4.55 4.22 -13.77
C ILE A 33 -3.56 3.85 -14.87
N LYS A 34 -2.63 4.75 -15.18
CA LYS A 34 -1.58 4.50 -16.17
C LYS A 34 -0.27 3.97 -15.57
N LYS A 35 0.03 4.35 -14.32
CA LYS A 35 1.27 4.00 -13.64
C LYS A 35 1.08 3.95 -12.11
N ALA A 36 1.66 2.93 -11.46
CA ALA A 36 1.84 2.87 -10.02
C ALA A 36 3.31 2.67 -9.66
N ILE A 37 3.77 3.37 -8.61
CA ILE A 37 5.12 3.23 -8.07
C ILE A 37 5.01 2.76 -6.62
N PHE A 38 5.58 1.60 -6.32
CA PHE A 38 5.71 1.07 -4.97
C PHE A 38 7.05 1.52 -4.38
N TYR A 39 7.01 2.39 -3.37
CA TYR A 39 8.19 2.76 -2.59
C TYR A 39 8.30 1.87 -1.36
N ILE A 40 9.46 1.21 -1.19
CA ILE A 40 9.78 0.31 -0.08
C ILE A 40 11.02 0.85 0.62
N ASP A 41 10.95 0.99 1.94
CA ASP A 41 12.07 1.51 2.72
C ASP A 41 13.20 0.47 2.83
N ALA A 42 14.39 0.82 2.34
CA ALA A 42 15.53 -0.08 2.21
C ALA A 42 15.99 -0.72 3.54
N PRO A 43 16.03 0.01 4.69
CA PRO A 43 16.40 -0.54 5.99
C PRO A 43 15.44 -1.61 6.53
N VAL A 44 14.23 -1.73 5.97
CA VAL A 44 13.28 -2.78 6.37
C VAL A 44 13.79 -4.14 5.91
N SER A 45 13.92 -5.09 6.83
CA SER A 45 14.35 -6.46 6.51
C SER A 45 13.47 -7.07 5.42
N ASN A 46 14.07 -7.80 4.47
CA ASN A 46 13.38 -8.41 3.33
C ASN A 46 12.74 -7.41 2.32
N SER A 47 13.06 -6.11 2.38
CA SER A 47 12.63 -5.11 1.37
C SER A 47 12.93 -5.53 -0.06
N GLY A 48 14.14 -6.02 -0.33
CA GLY A 48 14.53 -6.54 -1.64
C GLY A 48 13.73 -7.77 -2.09
N ARG A 49 13.40 -8.69 -1.17
CA ARG A 49 12.56 -9.85 -1.48
C ARG A 49 11.11 -9.44 -1.74
N LEU A 50 10.61 -8.45 -1.00
CA LEU A 50 9.27 -7.90 -1.23
C LEU A 50 9.19 -7.26 -2.61
N LYS A 51 10.22 -6.50 -3.01
CA LYS A 51 10.33 -5.96 -4.37
C LYS A 51 10.22 -7.07 -5.42
N GLN A 52 11.07 -8.09 -5.33
CA GLN A 52 11.03 -9.22 -6.28
C GLN A 52 9.66 -9.88 -6.33
N LYS A 53 9.01 -10.06 -5.18
CA LYS A 53 7.67 -10.67 -5.12
C LYS A 53 6.60 -9.80 -5.77
N ILE A 54 6.64 -8.48 -5.60
CA ILE A 54 5.71 -7.56 -6.29
C ILE A 54 5.94 -7.61 -7.79
N GLU A 55 7.19 -7.54 -8.24
CA GLU A 55 7.54 -7.61 -9.67
C GLU A 55 7.09 -8.94 -10.30
N GLU A 56 7.28 -10.07 -9.61
CA GLU A 56 6.83 -11.39 -10.05
C GLU A 56 5.30 -11.48 -10.15
N LEU A 57 4.57 -11.03 -9.11
CA LEU A 57 3.10 -11.09 -9.09
C LEU A 57 2.47 -10.19 -10.14
N LEU A 58 3.10 -9.04 -10.42
CA LEU A 58 2.54 -8.00 -11.28
C LEU A 58 3.25 -7.93 -12.67
N THR A 59 3.98 -8.97 -13.06
CA THR A 59 4.73 -9.01 -14.33
C THR A 59 3.84 -8.76 -15.55
N ASN A 60 2.58 -9.23 -15.53
CA ASN A 60 1.63 -9.08 -16.63
C ASN A 60 0.58 -7.98 -16.35
N ALA A 61 0.93 -6.97 -15.56
CA ALA A 61 0.05 -5.86 -15.26
C ALA A 61 -0.38 -5.11 -16.54
N ASN A 62 -1.64 -4.69 -16.59
CA ASN A 62 -2.19 -3.93 -17.71
C ASN A 62 -1.81 -2.44 -17.72
N PHE A 63 -0.97 -2.00 -16.79
CA PHE A 63 -0.47 -0.64 -16.63
C PHE A 63 0.95 -0.66 -16.07
N GLU A 64 1.66 0.47 -16.13
CA GLU A 64 3.06 0.52 -15.72
C GLU A 64 3.20 0.31 -14.20
N ILE A 65 4.02 -0.66 -13.81
CA ILE A 65 4.38 -0.93 -12.42
C ILE A 65 5.86 -0.66 -12.24
N GLU A 66 6.19 0.13 -11.23
CA GLU A 66 7.57 0.36 -10.81
C GLU A 66 7.71 0.05 -9.31
N VAL A 67 8.80 -0.61 -8.92
CA VAL A 67 9.09 -0.92 -7.52
C VAL A 67 10.47 -0.40 -7.14
N GLN A 68 10.50 0.57 -6.23
CA GLN A 68 11.71 1.22 -5.76
C GLN A 68 12.00 0.86 -4.31
N VAL A 69 13.20 0.33 -4.07
CA VAL A 69 13.73 0.13 -2.72
C VAL A 69 14.75 1.25 -2.49
N ILE A 70 14.40 2.22 -1.65
CA ILE A 70 15.19 3.42 -1.42
C ILE A 70 15.33 3.71 0.06
N ASN A 71 16.36 4.46 0.43
CA ASN A 71 16.40 5.06 1.77
C ASN A 71 15.48 6.27 1.82
N ASN A 72 14.91 6.54 2.99
CA ASN A 72 14.22 7.79 3.29
C ASN A 72 12.97 8.00 2.41
N VAL A 73 12.14 6.95 2.27
CA VAL A 73 10.88 6.94 1.52
C VAL A 73 9.98 8.12 1.91
N ASP A 74 9.90 8.44 3.20
CA ASP A 74 9.07 9.52 3.73
C ASP A 74 9.32 10.85 3.00
N SER A 75 10.58 11.27 2.85
CA SER A 75 10.92 12.53 2.16
C SER A 75 10.59 12.54 0.67
N VAL A 76 10.45 11.36 0.05
CA VAL A 76 9.95 11.25 -1.33
C VAL A 76 8.43 11.42 -1.34
N LEU A 77 7.72 10.66 -0.50
CA LEU A 77 6.25 10.70 -0.44
C LEU A 77 5.72 12.07 -0.02
N GLU A 78 6.40 12.78 0.88
CA GLU A 78 6.04 14.15 1.30
C GLU A 78 5.97 15.15 0.13
N LYS A 79 6.64 14.87 -1.00
CA LYS A 79 6.72 15.77 -2.17
C LYS A 79 5.85 15.31 -3.34
N LEU A 80 5.07 14.26 -3.18
CA LEU A 80 4.25 13.69 -4.24
C LEU A 80 2.76 13.96 -3.99
N ASP A 81 2.02 14.03 -5.09
CA ASP A 81 0.56 13.99 -5.12
C ASP A 81 0.09 12.56 -5.39
N ASN A 82 -1.19 12.26 -5.13
CA ASN A 82 -1.82 10.95 -5.32
C ASN A 82 -1.18 9.81 -4.49
N VAL A 83 -0.63 10.14 -3.33
CA VAL A 83 0.01 9.17 -2.43
C VAL A 83 -1.02 8.22 -1.81
N ILE A 84 -0.68 6.93 -1.75
CA ILE A 84 -1.48 5.92 -1.05
C ILE A 84 -0.65 5.41 0.12
N THR A 85 -1.05 5.75 1.35
CA THR A 85 -0.34 5.35 2.57
C THR A 85 -1.32 5.18 3.73
N SER A 86 -0.89 4.48 4.79
CA SER A 86 -1.56 4.44 6.09
C SER A 86 -0.76 5.13 7.20
N ASP A 87 0.35 5.78 6.85
CA ASP A 87 1.15 6.55 7.80
C ASP A 87 0.56 7.94 7.99
N ALA A 88 0.12 8.26 9.21
CA ALA A 88 -0.53 9.54 9.52
C ALA A 88 0.40 10.75 9.32
N ILE A 89 1.71 10.59 9.50
CA ILE A 89 2.66 11.68 9.30
C ILE A 89 2.73 12.02 7.81
N ILE A 90 2.80 10.99 6.94
CA ILE A 90 2.83 11.20 5.49
C ILE A 90 1.50 11.75 4.97
N LEU A 91 0.36 11.25 5.47
CA LEU A 91 -0.97 11.78 5.11
C LEU A 91 -1.08 13.29 5.36
N ASN A 92 -0.44 13.80 6.41
CA ASN A 92 -0.46 15.23 6.76
C ASN A 92 0.52 16.09 5.95
N LYS A 93 1.52 15.48 5.30
CA LYS A 93 2.64 16.20 4.69
C LYS A 93 2.73 16.07 3.17
N CYS A 94 2.24 14.98 2.58
CA CYS A 94 2.23 14.80 1.13
C CYS A 94 1.37 15.87 0.44
N MET A 95 1.60 16.10 -0.85
CA MET A 95 0.84 17.11 -1.60
C MET A 95 -0.62 16.73 -1.79
N GLY A 96 -0.92 15.42 -1.82
CA GLY A 96 -2.27 14.88 -1.88
C GLY A 96 -2.28 13.35 -1.79
N TRP A 97 -3.40 12.78 -1.36
CA TRP A 97 -3.51 11.35 -1.08
C TRP A 97 -4.86 10.76 -1.50
N ILE A 98 -4.86 9.45 -1.75
CA ILE A 98 -6.04 8.67 -2.18
C ILE A 98 -6.32 7.58 -1.16
N ASN A 99 -7.58 7.48 -0.70
CA ASN A 99 -8.02 6.40 0.19
C ASN A 99 -8.29 5.09 -0.56
N LEU A 100 -7.25 4.43 -1.08
CA LEU A 100 -7.42 3.14 -1.77
C LEU A 100 -7.96 2.04 -0.84
N ASN A 101 -7.63 2.12 0.46
CA ASN A 101 -8.03 1.12 1.44
C ASN A 101 -9.54 1.01 1.56
N ARG A 102 -10.24 2.15 1.59
CA ARG A 102 -11.69 2.17 1.65
C ARG A 102 -12.31 1.44 0.46
N LYS A 103 -11.83 1.75 -0.75
CA LYS A 103 -12.27 1.08 -1.99
C LYS A 103 -12.03 -0.43 -1.93
N ILE A 104 -10.85 -0.87 -1.47
CA ILE A 104 -10.53 -2.30 -1.37
C ILE A 104 -11.46 -2.99 -0.37
N LEU A 105 -11.72 -2.37 0.79
CA LEU A 105 -12.59 -2.92 1.82
C LEU A 105 -14.03 -3.06 1.32
N ASP A 106 -14.61 -1.98 0.82
CA ASP A 106 -16.00 -1.94 0.34
C ASP A 106 -16.24 -2.93 -0.81
N SER A 107 -15.25 -3.14 -1.69
CA SER A 107 -15.39 -4.04 -2.86
C SER A 107 -15.16 -5.53 -2.55
N ASN A 108 -14.43 -5.89 -1.50
CA ASN A 108 -13.94 -7.26 -1.30
C ASN A 108 -14.35 -7.91 0.02
N PHE A 109 -14.86 -7.13 0.98
CA PHE A 109 -15.25 -7.65 2.28
C PHE A 109 -16.69 -7.23 2.59
N GLN A 110 -17.60 -8.20 2.65
CA GLN A 110 -18.92 -7.98 3.21
C GLN A 110 -18.84 -8.08 4.74
N ASP A 111 -19.55 -7.19 5.43
CA ASP A 111 -19.74 -7.21 6.88
C ASP A 111 -18.44 -7.23 7.71
N TYR A 112 -17.43 -6.45 7.31
CA TYR A 112 -16.27 -6.22 8.17
C TYR A 112 -16.63 -5.24 9.30
N SER A 113 -16.25 -5.58 10.54
CA SER A 113 -16.44 -4.67 11.67
C SER A 113 -15.57 -3.43 11.52
N TYR A 114 -16.18 -2.25 11.52
CA TYR A 114 -15.48 -0.98 11.60
C TYR A 114 -16.17 -0.04 12.59
N VAL A 115 -15.38 0.83 13.19
CA VAL A 115 -15.86 1.90 14.06
C VAL A 115 -15.69 3.21 13.31
N ASP A 116 -16.79 3.92 13.15
CA ASP A 116 -16.83 5.25 12.54
C ASP A 116 -16.93 6.29 13.64
N PHE A 117 -15.82 6.96 13.93
CA PHE A 117 -15.78 7.95 15.00
C PHE A 117 -16.64 9.18 14.70
N GLU A 118 -16.94 9.49 13.43
CA GLU A 118 -17.87 10.58 13.09
C GLU A 118 -19.30 10.24 13.52
N LYS A 119 -19.69 8.96 13.45
CA LYS A 119 -21.00 8.46 13.88
C LYS A 119 -21.13 8.26 15.39
N LEU A 120 -20.02 8.38 16.13
CA LEU A 120 -19.97 8.24 17.59
C LEU A 120 -19.98 9.58 18.34
N LEU A 121 -19.89 10.69 17.61
CA LEU A 121 -19.91 12.05 18.16
C LEU A 121 -21.34 12.66 18.14
N THR A 122 -22.36 11.86 17.86
CA THR A 122 -23.79 12.13 18.06
C THR A 122 -24.27 11.64 19.41
#